data_AF-A0A952L957-F1
#
_entry.id   AF-A0A952L957-F1
#
_cell.length_a   1.000
_cell.length_b   1.000
_cell.length_c   1.000
_cell.angle_alpha   90.00
_cell.angle_beta   90.00
_cell.angle_gamma   90.00
#
_symmetry.space_group_name_H-M   'P 1'
#
loop_
_entity.id
_entity.type
_entity.pdbx_description
1 polymer ?
#
loop_
_entity_poly.entity_id
_entity_poly.type
_entity_poly.pdbx_seq_one_letter_code
_entity_poly.pdbx_strand_id
1 'polypeptide(L)'
;MGIVVYWLEGEGEAAAPVCEFFSGQELTQALARAEALRRLGHPHVCISTELADHVGRPGVSAVEGGKTPDGEAYEWSKAGRAGKVRKGR
;
A
#
# COMPACT_ATOMS: atom_id res chain seq x y z
N MET A 1 -0.83 18.13 6.92
CA MET A 1 -0.03 17.42 5.90
C MET A 1 0.25 16.04 6.47
N GLY A 2 -0.04 14.95 5.76
CA GLY A 2 -0.01 13.61 6.36
C GLY A 2 0.67 12.54 5.51
N ILE A 3 1.02 12.86 4.27
CA ILE A 3 1.65 11.95 3.32
C ILE A 3 2.71 12.73 2.54
N VAL A 4 3.87 12.10 2.33
CA VAL A 4 4.97 12.64 1.53
C VAL A 4 5.48 11.57 0.58
N VAL A 5 5.59 11.91 -0.70
CA VAL A 5 6.23 11.05 -1.71
C VAL A 5 7.64 11.57 -1.95
N TYR A 6 8.64 10.71 -1.85
CA TYR A 6 10.06 11.01 -2.11
C TYR A 6 10.54 10.25 -3.34
N TRP A 7 11.42 10.86 -4.13
CA TRP A 7 12.15 10.22 -5.23
C TRP A 7 13.47 10.94 -5.48
N LEU A 8 14.32 10.39 -6.36
CA LEU A 8 15.48 11.12 -6.88
C LEU A 8 15.22 11.61 -8.32
N GLU A 9 15.65 12.83 -8.62
CA GLU A 9 15.74 13.36 -9.98
C GLU A 9 17.20 13.44 -10.44
N GLY A 10 17.42 13.13 -11.71
CA GLY A 10 18.76 13.02 -12.30
C GLY A 10 19.29 11.59 -12.32
N GLU A 11 20.56 11.44 -12.70
CA GLU A 11 21.19 10.14 -12.92
C GLU A 11 22.40 9.93 -12.03
N GLY A 12 22.61 8.67 -11.63
CA GLY A 12 23.78 8.25 -10.85
C GLY A 12 23.88 8.92 -9.49
N GLU A 13 25.11 9.12 -9.02
CA GLU A 13 25.39 9.68 -7.69
C GLU A 13 25.09 11.20 -7.59
N ALA A 14 24.84 11.87 -8.72
CA ALA A 14 24.47 13.27 -8.77
C ALA A 14 22.96 13.51 -8.60
N ALA A 15 22.15 12.43 -8.52
CA ALA A 15 20.71 12.54 -8.42
C ALA A 15 20.29 13.25 -7.11
N ALA A 16 19.40 14.24 -7.23
CA ALA A 16 18.96 15.07 -6.12
C ALA A 16 17.65 14.54 -5.52
N PRO A 17 17.49 14.55 -4.18
CA PRO A 17 16.25 14.16 -3.54
C PRO A 17 15.15 15.22 -3.78
N VAL A 18 13.98 14.75 -4.18
CA VAL A 18 12.78 15.57 -4.39
C VAL A 18 11.62 14.98 -3.59
N CYS A 19 10.68 15.84 -3.19
CA CYS A 19 9.48 15.40 -2.51
C CYS A 19 8.24 16.17 -2.94
N GLU A 20 7.09 15.53 -2.78
CA GLU A 20 5.77 16.10 -3.01
C GLU A 20 4.85 15.75 -1.83
N PHE A 21 4.09 16.73 -1.38
CA PHE A 21 3.27 16.63 -0.18
C PHE A 21 1.80 16.45 -0.52
N PHE A 22 1.14 15.59 0.25
CA PHE A 22 -0.29 15.36 0.16
C PHE A 22 -0.93 15.47 1.56
N SER A 23 -2.20 15.86 1.60
CA SER A 23 -2.99 15.76 2.82
C SER A 23 -3.29 14.30 3.16
N GLY A 24 -3.72 14.03 4.39
CA GLY A 24 -4.08 12.67 4.80
C GLY A 24 -5.29 12.09 4.06
N GLN A 25 -6.10 12.93 3.40
CA GLN A 25 -7.26 12.52 2.62
C GLN A 25 -6.91 12.19 1.16
N GLU A 26 -5.64 12.40 0.76
CA GLU A 26 -5.18 12.30 -0.63
C GLU A 26 -4.30 11.07 -0.88
N LEU A 27 -4.55 9.99 -0.13
CA LEU A 27 -3.76 8.77 -0.24
C LEU A 27 -3.80 8.17 -1.65
N THR A 28 -4.95 8.16 -2.30
CA THR A 28 -5.11 7.65 -3.67
C THR A 28 -4.27 8.46 -4.66
N GLN A 29 -4.22 9.78 -4.49
CA GLN A 29 -3.44 10.69 -5.32
C GLN A 29 -1.93 10.47 -5.10
N ALA A 30 -1.50 10.33 -3.85
CA ALA A 30 -0.10 10.00 -3.51
C ALA A 30 0.34 8.65 -4.11
N LEU A 31 -0.54 7.64 -4.07
CA LEU A 31 -0.29 6.33 -4.69
C LEU A 31 -0.17 6.42 -6.21
N ALA A 32 -1.12 7.10 -6.86
CA ALA A 32 -1.08 7.33 -8.31
C ALA A 32 0.17 8.11 -8.73
N ARG A 33 0.61 9.08 -7.92
CA ARG A 33 1.84 9.84 -8.16
C ARG A 33 3.08 8.95 -8.08
N ALA A 34 3.19 8.12 -7.05
CA ALA A 34 4.28 7.17 -6.91
C ALA A 34 4.32 6.14 -8.06
N GLU A 35 3.16 5.66 -8.52
CA GLU A 35 3.06 4.80 -9.69
C GLU A 35 3.57 5.50 -10.95
N ALA A 36 3.14 6.74 -11.20
CA ALA A 36 3.59 7.53 -12.34
C ALA A 36 5.11 7.74 -12.34
N LEU A 37 5.68 8.11 -11.18
CA LEU A 37 7.13 8.29 -11.03
C LEU A 37 7.90 7.00 -11.33
N ARG A 38 7.41 5.85 -10.86
CA ARG A 38 8.03 4.54 -11.17
C ARG A 38 7.93 4.20 -12.65
N ARG A 39 6.79 4.47 -13.30
CA ARG A 39 6.62 4.26 -14.75
C ARG A 39 7.54 5.15 -15.59
N LEU A 40 7.83 6.36 -15.11
CA LEU A 40 8.80 7.27 -15.71
C LEU A 40 10.27 6.87 -15.44
N GLY A 41 10.50 5.83 -14.62
CA GLY A 41 11.83 5.32 -14.34
C GLY A 41 12.57 6.06 -13.22
N HIS A 42 11.90 6.90 -12.44
CA HIS A 42 12.55 7.54 -11.29
C HIS A 42 12.98 6.50 -10.26
N PRO A 43 14.23 6.57 -9.76
CA PRO A 43 14.72 5.65 -8.75
C PRO A 43 14.27 6.08 -7.35
N HIS A 44 14.32 5.13 -6.40
CA HIS A 44 14.05 5.34 -4.97
C HIS A 44 12.68 5.97 -4.63
N VAL A 45 11.64 5.71 -5.43
CA VAL A 45 10.28 6.21 -5.15
C VAL A 45 9.69 5.60 -3.88
N CYS A 46 9.53 6.42 -2.83
CA CYS A 46 9.06 6.04 -1.50
C CYS A 46 7.85 6.90 -1.08
N ILE A 47 6.93 6.32 -0.29
CA ILE A 47 5.82 7.06 0.34
C ILE A 47 5.99 6.96 1.85
N SER A 48 5.99 8.11 2.53
CA SER A 48 5.96 8.22 3.99
C SER A 48 4.61 8.78 4.43
N THR A 49 4.01 8.21 5.47
CA THR A 49 2.68 8.60 5.96
C THR A 49 2.67 8.72 7.48
N GLU A 50 2.05 9.78 7.99
CA GLU A 50 1.71 9.97 9.41
C GLU A 50 0.22 9.72 9.67
N LEU A 51 -0.38 8.82 8.88
CA LEU A 51 -1.81 8.49 8.99
C LEU A 51 -2.06 7.70 10.28
N ALA A 52 -2.64 8.36 11.29
CA ALA A 52 -2.97 7.73 12.58
C ALA A 52 -3.89 6.50 12.44
N ASP A 53 -4.71 6.46 11.37
CA ASP A 53 -5.65 5.38 11.07
C ASP A 53 -5.04 4.23 10.23
N HIS A 54 -3.74 4.26 9.95
CA HIS A 54 -3.08 3.29 9.06
C HIS A 54 -2.67 1.97 9.75
N VAL A 55 -3.30 1.64 10.87
CA VAL A 55 -3.30 0.26 11.42
C VAL A 55 -4.39 -0.54 10.71
N GLY A 56 -4.27 -0.64 9.38
CA GLY A 56 -5.26 -1.23 8.48
C GLY A 56 -4.94 -0.89 7.02
N ARG A 57 -5.21 -1.79 6.08
CA ARG A 57 -4.81 -1.63 4.67
C ARG A 57 -5.78 -0.68 3.94
N PRO A 58 -5.29 0.31 3.19
CA PRO A 58 -6.06 0.95 2.13
C PRO A 58 -6.50 -0.10 1.12
N GLY A 59 -7.81 -0.26 0.92
CA GLY A 59 -8.36 -1.30 0.05
C GLY A 59 -8.44 -2.71 0.66
N VAL A 60 -8.19 -2.90 1.97
CA VAL A 60 -8.76 -4.04 2.70
C VAL A 60 -9.84 -3.51 3.60
N SER A 61 -11.01 -3.34 3.00
CA SER A 61 -12.27 -3.40 3.71
C SER A 61 -12.35 -4.80 4.32
N ALA A 62 -12.46 -4.86 5.64
CA ALA A 62 -12.41 -6.09 6.40
C ALA A 62 -13.35 -7.15 5.81
N VAL A 63 -12.92 -8.40 5.83
CA VAL A 63 -13.81 -9.53 5.56
C VAL A 63 -14.76 -9.63 6.75
N GLU A 64 -15.95 -9.07 6.61
CA GLU A 64 -17.00 -9.12 7.63
C GLU A 64 -17.94 -10.28 7.32
N GLY A 65 -18.19 -11.14 8.32
CA GLY A 65 -19.05 -12.31 8.13
C GLY A 65 -18.58 -13.31 7.06
N GLY A 66 -17.28 -13.33 6.73
CA GLY A 66 -16.73 -14.22 5.71
C GLY A 66 -16.91 -13.75 4.27
N LYS A 67 -17.29 -12.47 4.05
CA LYS A 67 -17.48 -11.90 2.72
C LYS A 67 -16.50 -10.78 2.40
N THR A 68 -16.16 -10.65 1.13
CA THR A 68 -15.43 -9.51 0.58
C THR A 68 -16.36 -8.30 0.43
N PRO A 69 -15.80 -7.10 0.16
CA PRO A 69 -16.56 -5.84 0.10
C PRO A 69 -17.56 -5.76 -1.06
N ASP A 70 -17.36 -6.56 -2.09
CA ASP A 70 -18.27 -6.80 -3.22
C ASP A 70 -19.36 -7.84 -2.91
N GLY A 71 -19.37 -8.38 -1.68
CA GLY A 71 -20.35 -9.35 -1.21
C GLY A 71 -20.02 -10.81 -1.55
N GLU A 72 -18.92 -11.06 -2.24
CA GLU A 72 -18.46 -12.41 -2.57
C GLU A 72 -17.94 -13.16 -1.35
N ALA A 73 -17.97 -14.49 -1.40
CA ALA A 73 -17.41 -15.30 -0.32
C ALA A 73 -15.88 -15.21 -0.31
N TYR A 74 -15.31 -14.86 0.86
CA TYR A 74 -13.86 -14.83 1.00
C TYR A 74 -13.31 -16.24 1.31
N GLU A 75 -12.91 -16.94 0.25
CA GLU A 75 -12.43 -18.34 0.32
C GLU A 75 -10.99 -18.51 0.84
N TRP A 76 -10.25 -17.41 1.00
CA TRP A 76 -8.86 -17.50 1.43
C TRP A 76 -8.76 -17.87 2.91
N SER A 77 -8.07 -18.97 3.21
CA SER A 77 -7.68 -19.34 4.57
C SER A 77 -6.18 -19.61 4.66
N LYS A 78 -5.55 -19.20 5.77
CA LYS A 78 -4.15 -19.55 6.09
C LYS A 78 -3.93 -21.08 6.10
N ALA A 79 -4.97 -21.84 6.42
CA ALA A 79 -4.97 -23.30 6.42
C ALA A 79 -4.80 -23.92 5.02
N GLY A 80 -5.13 -23.19 3.94
CA GLY A 80 -4.98 -23.68 2.57
C GLY A 80 -3.53 -23.84 2.12
N ARG A 81 -2.58 -23.06 2.68
CA ARG A 81 -1.14 -23.19 2.40
C ARG A 81 -0.35 -23.95 3.46
N ALA A 82 -0.75 -23.85 4.73
CA ALA A 82 -0.05 -24.51 5.84
C ALA A 82 -0.60 -25.91 6.19
N GLY A 83 -1.64 -26.37 5.48
CA GLY A 83 -2.39 -27.58 5.82
C GLY A 83 -3.34 -27.34 6.99
N LYS A 84 -4.59 -27.78 6.87
CA LYS A 84 -5.50 -27.87 8.02
C LYS A 84 -4.86 -28.83 9.03
N VAL A 85 -4.54 -28.34 10.23
CA VAL A 85 -4.21 -29.22 11.37
C VAL A 85 -5.41 -30.12 11.61
N ARG A 86 -5.28 -31.41 11.31
CA ARG A 86 -6.30 -32.41 11.67
C ARG A 86 -6.30 -32.49 13.19
N LYS A 87 -7.39 -32.06 13.83
CA LYS A 87 -7.58 -32.25 15.27
C LYS A 87 -7.72 -33.77 15.50
N GLY A 88 -6.71 -34.37 16.13
CA GLY A 88 -6.68 -35.79 16.47
C GLY A 88 -7.84 -36.15 17.38
N ARG A 89 -8.40 -37.34 17.12
CA ARG A 89 -9.43 -38.02 17.90
C ARG A 89 -8.86 -38.60 19.18
#